data_AF-A0A6V7VC00-F1
#
_entry.id   AF-A0A6V7VC00-F1
#
_cell.length_a   1.000
_cell.length_b   1.000
_cell.length_c   1.000
_cell.angle_alpha   90.00
_cell.angle_beta   90.00
_cell.angle_gamma   90.00
#
_symmetry.space_group_name_H-M   'P 1'
#
loop_
_entity.id
_entity.type
_entity.pdbx_description
1 polymer ?
#
loop_
_entity_poly.entity_id
_entity_poly.type
_entity_poly.pdbx_seq_one_letter_code
_entity_poly.pdbx_strand_id
1 'polypeptide(L)'
;EGQWYRMLPIKEDEMPDSKIKRQSKFNLLPEIQLDIFKCLSFTQLLSVQQTNVYFKNFINEHGKLPICDRTINNYDEREPRPKLYDFELEEYRFCDFEMCEQKHKFFKPEPRLYEFELSEELEKKWKDGIKNSIPMFLKSLLPYININFFACKLEYNDKLKKGLYYFQLSKYPKNIEEMKIARYFFQLLFNCAFAYFEIHLAIINSQMIELLFDDIKVPLQIHSQETRIILYDDHPLNFLANHLVSNLNVEFDGRFDTEKNLNILFKILAYGGNKFSNIYFEYLHSKLYNLIIEVCEILTWVLGPAKFYLGSKYTFWLNYKG
;
A
#
# COMPACT_ATOMS: atom_id res chain seq x y z
N GLU A 1 -43.55 17.18 -29.66
CA GLU A 1 -43.85 17.70 -28.31
C GLU A 1 -43.10 16.84 -27.30
N GLY A 2 -42.04 17.37 -26.68
CA GLY A 2 -41.21 16.63 -25.74
C GLY A 2 -40.47 17.61 -24.85
N GLN A 3 -41.03 17.86 -23.66
CA GLN A 3 -40.44 18.75 -22.67
C GLN A 3 -39.27 18.05 -21.98
N TRP A 4 -38.09 18.66 -22.07
CA TRP A 4 -36.95 18.31 -21.23
C TRP A 4 -37.07 19.06 -19.91
N TYR A 5 -37.20 18.34 -18.80
CA TYR A 5 -37.12 18.94 -17.46
C TYR A 5 -35.67 19.29 -17.14
N ARG A 6 -35.39 20.59 -17.08
CA ARG A 6 -34.13 21.15 -16.59
C ARG A 6 -34.15 21.03 -15.07
N MET A 7 -33.41 20.09 -14.49
CA MET A 7 -33.17 20.10 -13.04
C MET A 7 -32.34 21.35 -12.72
N LEU A 8 -32.95 22.31 -12.02
CA LEU A 8 -32.24 23.45 -11.45
C LEU A 8 -31.41 22.95 -10.25
N PRO A 9 -30.20 23.50 -10.03
CA PRO A 9 -29.44 23.18 -8.84
C PRO A 9 -30.21 23.64 -7.61
N ILE A 10 -30.31 22.74 -6.63
CA ILE A 10 -30.85 23.04 -5.31
C ILE A 10 -29.92 24.09 -4.68
N LYS A 11 -30.47 25.23 -4.27
CA LYS A 11 -29.74 26.24 -3.50
C LYS A 11 -29.38 25.64 -2.14
N GLU A 12 -28.10 25.66 -1.78
CA GLU A 12 -27.57 25.09 -0.53
C GLU A 12 -28.04 25.82 0.75
N ASP A 13 -28.79 26.92 0.64
CA ASP A 13 -29.12 27.77 1.78
C ASP A 13 -30.43 27.39 2.52
N GLU A 14 -31.06 26.25 2.19
CA GLU A 14 -32.30 25.78 2.84
C GLU A 14 -32.22 24.34 3.39
N MET A 15 -31.06 23.90 3.89
CA MET A 15 -30.98 22.66 4.67
C MET A 15 -30.85 22.93 6.17
N PRO A 16 -31.82 22.48 7.00
CA PRO A 16 -31.70 22.58 8.45
C PRO A 16 -30.61 21.62 8.92
N ASP A 17 -29.49 22.20 9.35
CA ASP A 17 -28.50 21.63 10.27
C ASP A 17 -28.33 20.09 10.18
N SER A 18 -28.05 19.58 8.97
CA SER A 18 -27.86 18.15 8.74
C SER A 18 -26.44 17.73 9.10
N LYS A 19 -25.95 18.13 10.28
CA LYS A 19 -25.01 17.34 11.06
C LYS A 19 -25.77 16.21 11.76
N ILE A 20 -26.52 15.42 10.99
CA ILE A 20 -26.82 14.06 11.41
C ILE A 20 -25.46 13.35 11.30
N LYS A 21 -24.70 13.38 12.40
CA LYS A 21 -23.74 12.31 12.69
C LYS A 21 -24.53 11.03 12.46
N ARG A 22 -24.30 10.34 11.34
CA ARG A 22 -24.61 8.92 11.22
C ARG A 22 -23.73 8.24 12.26
N GLN A 23 -24.15 8.31 13.52
CA GLN A 23 -23.67 7.42 14.56
C GLN A 23 -23.97 6.03 14.01
N SER A 24 -22.93 5.33 13.54
CA SER A 24 -23.04 3.92 13.23
C SER A 24 -23.62 3.26 14.48
N LYS A 25 -24.78 2.61 14.33
CA LYS A 25 -25.50 1.89 15.39
C LYS A 25 -24.76 0.63 15.86
N PHE A 26 -23.45 0.69 16.03
CA PHE A 26 -22.68 -0.33 16.73
C PHE A 26 -22.49 0.13 18.18
N ASN A 27 -23.57 0.04 18.97
CA ASN A 27 -23.57 0.32 20.41
C ASN A 27 -22.94 -0.84 21.21
N LEU A 28 -21.84 -1.41 20.72
CA LEU A 28 -21.07 -2.40 21.47
C LEU A 28 -19.87 -1.69 22.10
N LEU A 29 -19.52 -2.10 23.32
CA LEU A 29 -18.28 -1.67 23.96
C LEU A 29 -17.08 -2.06 23.07
N PRO A 30 -16.03 -1.23 22.98
CA PRO A 30 -14.85 -1.51 22.16
C PRO A 30 -14.27 -2.91 22.37
N GLU A 31 -14.23 -3.39 23.61
CA GLU A 31 -13.72 -4.71 23.97
C GLU A 31 -14.52 -5.83 23.30
N ILE A 32 -15.85 -5.69 23.27
CA ILE A 32 -16.76 -6.65 22.63
C ILE A 32 -16.57 -6.62 21.12
N GLN A 33 -16.40 -5.43 20.53
CA GLN A 33 -16.13 -5.31 19.09
C GLN A 33 -14.79 -5.99 18.72
N LEU A 34 -13.75 -5.81 19.54
CA LEU A 34 -12.47 -6.49 19.35
C LEU A 34 -12.58 -8.00 19.47
N ASP A 35 -13.33 -8.51 20.44
CA ASP A 35 -13.53 -9.95 20.58
C ASP A 35 -14.27 -10.55 19.39
N ILE A 36 -15.25 -9.83 18.82
CA ILE A 36 -15.90 -10.22 17.56
C ILE A 36 -14.88 -10.26 16.42
N PHE A 37 -14.02 -9.24 16.30
CA PHE A 37 -13.02 -9.19 15.23
C PHE A 37 -11.95 -10.29 15.35
N LYS A 38 -11.60 -10.74 16.56
CA LYS A 38 -10.70 -11.89 16.77
C LYS A 38 -11.26 -13.20 16.22
N CYS A 39 -12.58 -13.31 16.05
CA CYS A 39 -13.23 -14.49 15.48
C CYS A 39 -13.33 -14.46 13.94
N LEU A 40 -12.97 -13.34 13.30
CA LEU A 40 -13.00 -13.23 11.84
C LEU A 40 -11.75 -13.82 11.21
N SER A 41 -11.91 -14.49 10.07
CA SER A 41 -10.79 -14.88 9.22
C SER A 41 -10.13 -13.63 8.60
N PHE A 42 -8.92 -13.78 8.07
CA PHE A 42 -8.22 -12.70 7.34
C PHE A 42 -9.13 -12.03 6.30
N THR A 43 -9.76 -12.83 5.43
CA THR A 43 -10.61 -12.32 4.34
C THR A 43 -11.84 -11.59 4.87
N GLN A 44 -12.44 -12.08 5.95
CA GLN A 44 -13.60 -11.44 6.58
C GLN A 44 -13.20 -10.11 7.23
N LEU A 45 -12.09 -10.08 7.95
CA LEU A 45 -11.58 -8.88 8.61
C LEU A 45 -11.23 -7.80 7.58
N LEU A 46 -10.51 -8.16 6.52
CA LEU A 46 -10.18 -7.26 5.43
C LEU A 46 -11.45 -6.69 4.78
N SER A 47 -12.45 -7.54 4.53
CA SER A 47 -13.74 -7.10 3.98
C SER A 47 -14.44 -6.10 4.90
N VAL A 48 -14.41 -6.32 6.22
CA VAL A 48 -14.98 -5.38 7.21
C VAL A 48 -14.25 -4.04 7.20
N GLN A 49 -12.92 -4.04 7.15
CA GLN A 49 -12.12 -2.81 7.08
C GLN A 49 -12.40 -2.01 5.80
N GLN A 50 -12.54 -2.68 4.66
CA GLN A 50 -12.73 -1.99 3.37
C GLN A 50 -14.15 -1.47 3.16
N THR A 51 -15.15 -2.12 3.76
CA THR A 51 -16.56 -1.75 3.54
C THR A 51 -17.07 -0.67 4.50
N ASN A 52 -16.37 -0.41 5.61
CA ASN A 52 -16.85 0.53 6.62
C ASN A 52 -15.71 1.35 7.25
N VAL A 53 -15.72 2.66 6.99
CA VAL A 53 -14.73 3.61 7.54
C VAL A 53 -14.71 3.62 9.08
N TYR A 54 -15.86 3.42 9.75
CA TYR A 54 -15.89 3.30 11.21
C TYR A 54 -15.11 2.08 11.67
N PHE A 55 -15.31 0.91 11.07
CA PHE A 55 -14.58 -0.30 11.45
C PHE A 55 -13.12 -0.23 11.06
N LYS A 56 -12.78 0.37 9.91
CA LYS A 56 -11.39 0.66 9.55
C LYS A 56 -10.70 1.48 10.64
N ASN A 57 -11.31 2.60 11.03
CA ASN A 57 -10.74 3.48 12.05
C ASN A 57 -10.70 2.79 13.41
N PHE A 58 -11.77 2.10 13.80
CA PHE A 58 -11.84 1.34 15.04
C PHE A 58 -10.76 0.26 15.12
N ILE A 59 -10.57 -0.51 14.04
CA ILE A 59 -9.52 -1.54 13.96
C ILE A 59 -8.14 -0.89 13.96
N ASN A 60 -7.94 0.26 13.32
CA ASN A 60 -6.64 0.94 13.36
C ASN A 60 -6.34 1.56 14.73
N GLU A 61 -7.36 2.05 15.44
CA GLU A 61 -7.24 2.70 16.76
C GLU A 61 -7.15 1.69 17.92
N HIS A 62 -7.98 0.66 17.88
CA HIS A 62 -8.15 -0.32 18.96
C HIS A 62 -7.67 -1.71 18.60
N GLY A 63 -7.56 -2.02 17.31
CA GLY A 63 -7.06 -3.29 16.80
C GLY A 63 -5.56 -3.39 17.02
N LYS A 64 -5.21 -3.60 18.28
CA LYS A 64 -4.17 -4.52 18.72
C LYS A 64 -4.52 -5.94 18.25
N LEU A 65 -4.77 -6.12 16.95
CA LEU A 65 -5.16 -7.40 16.41
C LEU A 65 -4.01 -8.38 16.65
N PRO A 66 -4.32 -9.65 16.98
CA PRO A 66 -3.31 -10.65 17.31
C PRO A 66 -2.22 -10.82 16.24
N ILE A 67 -2.51 -10.45 14.98
CA ILE A 67 -1.56 -10.56 13.87
C ILE A 67 -0.41 -9.54 14.05
N CYS A 68 -0.69 -8.33 14.53
CA CYS A 68 0.34 -7.34 14.85
C CYS A 68 0.89 -7.53 16.27
N ASP A 69 0.06 -7.85 17.27
CA ASP A 69 0.50 -7.91 18.68
C ASP A 69 1.16 -9.24 19.11
N ARG A 70 0.74 -10.42 18.61
CA ARG A 70 1.42 -11.71 18.99
C ARG A 70 2.84 -11.81 18.43
N THR A 71 3.09 -11.06 17.38
CA THR A 71 4.33 -11.03 16.60
C THR A 71 5.33 -10.03 17.19
N ILE A 72 4.83 -9.01 17.90
CA ILE A 72 5.59 -7.79 18.28
C ILE A 72 5.65 -7.58 19.80
N ASN A 73 4.69 -8.11 20.59
CA ASN A 73 4.61 -7.85 22.03
C ASN A 73 4.51 -9.14 22.87
N ASN A 74 5.67 -9.65 23.29
CA ASN A 74 5.83 -9.96 24.71
C ASN A 74 6.12 -8.61 25.38
N TYR A 75 5.23 -8.12 26.26
CA TYR A 75 5.38 -6.99 27.22
C TYR A 75 4.41 -5.79 27.07
N ASP A 76 3.43 -5.83 27.97
CA ASP A 76 2.67 -4.75 28.63
C ASP A 76 1.38 -4.22 27.95
N GLU A 77 0.28 -4.31 28.71
CA GLU A 77 -1.12 -4.24 28.26
C GLU A 77 -1.74 -2.83 28.34
N ARG A 78 -0.99 -1.79 28.73
CA ARG A 78 -1.59 -0.51 29.13
C ARG A 78 -1.67 0.49 27.96
N GLU A 79 -2.91 0.82 27.60
CA GLU A 79 -3.41 1.82 26.64
C GLU A 79 -3.44 1.45 25.13
N PRO A 80 -4.58 1.67 24.43
CA PRO A 80 -4.70 1.59 22.98
C PRO A 80 -4.59 3.00 22.37
N ARG A 81 -3.53 3.25 21.63
CA ARG A 81 -3.43 4.41 20.74
C ARG A 81 -3.19 3.89 19.32
N PRO A 82 -3.67 4.61 18.28
CA PRO A 82 -3.44 4.22 16.89
C PRO A 82 -1.94 4.09 16.64
N LYS A 83 -1.51 2.87 16.36
CA LYS A 83 -0.12 2.54 16.06
C LYS A 83 0.12 2.87 14.60
N LEU A 84 0.71 4.03 14.32
CA LEU A 84 1.21 4.31 12.99
C LEU A 84 2.57 3.63 12.85
N TYR A 85 2.67 2.76 11.84
CA TYR A 85 3.91 2.10 11.48
C TYR A 85 4.55 2.86 10.32
N ASP A 86 5.87 2.91 10.32
CA ASP A 86 6.65 3.29 9.15
C ASP A 86 7.15 1.99 8.51
N PHE A 87 6.98 1.87 7.20
CA PHE A 87 7.45 0.72 6.44
C PHE A 87 8.46 1.16 5.41
N GLU A 88 9.61 0.51 5.40
CA GLU A 88 10.66 0.74 4.42
C GLU A 88 11.11 -0.60 3.84
N LEU A 89 11.01 -0.72 2.51
CA LEU A 89 11.58 -1.87 1.82
C LEU A 89 13.02 -1.54 1.44
N GLU A 90 13.98 -2.21 2.09
CA GLU A 90 15.41 -1.99 1.87
C GLU A 90 16.05 -3.22 1.19
N GLU A 91 16.92 -2.97 0.21
CA GLU A 91 17.76 -4.01 -0.40
C GLU A 91 19.04 -4.18 0.44
N TYR A 92 19.30 -5.39 0.91
CA TYR A 92 20.54 -5.71 1.63
C TYR A 92 21.53 -6.47 0.73
N ARG A 93 22.78 -5.98 0.70
CA ARG A 93 23.89 -6.71 0.06
C ARG A 93 24.35 -7.85 0.95
N PHE A 94 24.88 -8.90 0.33
CA PHE A 94 25.46 -10.05 1.06
C PHE A 94 26.59 -9.63 2.00
N CYS A 95 27.38 -8.60 1.63
CA CYS A 95 28.47 -8.05 2.45
C CYS A 95 27.96 -7.20 3.64
N ASP A 96 26.78 -6.60 3.51
CA ASP A 96 26.14 -5.81 4.58
C ASP A 96 25.28 -6.70 5.49
N PHE A 97 24.92 -7.90 5.03
CA PHE A 97 24.06 -8.83 5.75
C PHE A 97 24.72 -9.42 7.01
N GLU A 98 25.97 -9.84 6.96
CA GLU A 98 26.65 -10.33 8.17
C GLU A 98 26.76 -9.24 9.23
N MET A 99 26.98 -7.99 8.81
CA MET A 99 26.97 -6.83 9.70
C MET A 99 25.55 -6.50 10.20
N CYS A 100 24.51 -6.76 9.41
CA CYS A 100 23.12 -6.55 9.80
C CYS A 100 22.58 -7.67 10.70
N GLU A 101 22.89 -8.94 10.48
CA GLU A 101 22.53 -10.03 11.40
C GLU A 101 23.14 -9.80 12.79
N GLN A 102 24.37 -9.27 12.85
CA GLN A 102 25.01 -8.92 14.12
C GLN A 102 24.34 -7.75 14.84
N LYS A 103 23.70 -6.83 14.10
CA LYS A 103 23.07 -5.62 14.67
C LYS A 103 21.55 -5.72 14.82
N HIS A 104 20.90 -6.55 14.01
CA HIS A 104 19.47 -6.61 13.83
C HIS A 104 19.00 -8.07 13.89
N LYS A 105 18.01 -8.33 14.75
CA LYS A 105 17.37 -9.65 14.79
C LYS A 105 16.36 -9.73 13.66
N PHE A 106 16.61 -10.59 12.69
CA PHE A 106 15.61 -10.93 11.69
C PHE A 106 14.41 -11.59 12.35
N PHE A 107 13.24 -11.08 12.00
CA PHE A 107 12.00 -11.62 12.46
C PHE A 107 11.67 -12.88 11.66
N LYS A 108 11.61 -14.03 12.35
CA LYS A 108 10.99 -15.24 11.83
C LYS A 108 9.66 -15.43 12.55
N PRO A 109 8.52 -15.47 11.83
CA PRO A 109 7.25 -15.74 12.47
C PRO A 109 7.29 -17.10 13.15
N GLU A 110 6.53 -17.25 14.23
CA GLU A 110 6.31 -18.56 14.82
C GLU A 110 5.47 -19.42 13.85
N PRO A 111 5.74 -20.72 13.71
CA PRO A 111 5.02 -21.60 12.78
C PRO A 111 3.50 -21.46 12.84
N ARG A 112 2.94 -21.43 14.05
CA ARG A 112 1.49 -21.25 14.28
C ARG A 112 0.87 -20.00 13.65
N LEU A 113 1.66 -18.98 13.33
CA LEU A 113 1.17 -17.73 12.73
C LEU A 113 0.98 -17.85 11.22
N TYR A 114 1.66 -18.81 10.57
CA TYR A 114 1.56 -19.07 9.13
C TYR A 114 1.16 -20.51 8.81
N GLU A 115 0.81 -21.32 9.81
CA GLU A 115 0.17 -22.62 9.66
C GLU A 115 -1.31 -22.46 9.32
N PHE A 116 -1.58 -22.18 8.05
CA PHE A 116 -2.91 -22.32 7.46
C PHE A 116 -2.93 -23.48 6.46
N GLU A 117 -4.10 -24.09 6.31
CA GLU A 117 -4.35 -25.11 5.31
C GLU A 117 -4.44 -24.47 3.92
N LEU A 118 -3.78 -25.10 2.94
CA LEU A 118 -3.90 -24.72 1.54
C LEU A 118 -4.94 -25.61 0.89
N SER A 119 -5.75 -25.05 -0.01
CA SER A 119 -6.52 -25.88 -0.93
C SER A 119 -5.56 -26.62 -1.87
N GLU A 120 -5.95 -27.80 -2.35
CA GLU A 120 -5.14 -28.56 -3.31
C GLU A 120 -4.83 -27.74 -4.57
N GLU A 121 -5.78 -26.92 -5.02
CA GLU A 121 -5.60 -26.03 -6.16
C GLU A 121 -4.54 -24.95 -5.90
N LEU A 122 -4.60 -24.27 -4.75
CA LEU A 122 -3.66 -23.21 -4.41
C LEU A 122 -2.26 -23.77 -4.17
N GLU A 123 -2.15 -24.90 -3.48
CA GLU A 123 -0.88 -25.58 -3.26
C GLU A 123 -0.22 -25.98 -4.60
N LYS A 124 -1.02 -26.48 -5.56
CA LYS A 124 -0.52 -26.78 -6.91
C LYS A 124 -0.01 -25.52 -7.62
N LYS A 125 -0.78 -24.42 -7.61
CA LYS A 125 -0.35 -23.13 -8.19
C LYS A 125 0.96 -22.66 -7.56
N TRP A 126 1.10 -22.78 -6.23
CA TRP A 126 2.33 -22.40 -5.53
C TRP A 126 3.53 -23.26 -5.93
N LYS A 127 3.35 -24.58 -6.04
CA LYS A 127 4.39 -25.50 -6.54
C LYS A 127 4.82 -25.12 -7.97
N ASP A 128 3.87 -24.79 -8.83
CA ASP A 128 4.16 -24.36 -10.20
C ASP A 128 4.88 -23.00 -10.23
N GLY A 129 4.50 -22.05 -9.38
CA GLY A 129 5.18 -20.76 -9.25
C GLY A 129 6.63 -20.87 -8.74
N ILE A 130 6.86 -21.75 -7.75
CA ILE A 130 8.21 -22.10 -7.26
C ILE A 130 9.03 -22.73 -8.40
N LYS A 131 8.47 -23.72 -9.11
CA LYS A 131 9.13 -24.40 -10.23
C LYS A 131 9.52 -23.42 -11.34
N ASN A 132 8.65 -22.45 -11.63
CA ASN A 132 8.89 -21.40 -12.62
C ASN A 132 9.76 -20.25 -12.10
N SER A 133 10.21 -20.32 -10.84
CA SER A 133 11.04 -19.29 -10.20
C SER A 133 10.44 -17.90 -10.32
N ILE A 134 9.14 -17.75 -10.04
CA ILE A 134 8.52 -16.42 -10.00
C ILE A 134 9.17 -15.62 -8.85
N PRO A 135 9.73 -14.43 -9.11
CA PRO A 135 10.40 -13.66 -8.06
C PRO A 135 9.39 -13.00 -7.13
N MET A 136 9.74 -12.90 -5.85
CA MET A 136 9.01 -12.17 -4.81
C MET A 136 9.02 -10.66 -5.07
N PHE A 137 10.17 -10.16 -5.49
CA PHE A 137 10.39 -8.75 -5.78
C PHE A 137 11.02 -8.59 -7.17
N LEU A 138 10.54 -7.60 -7.90
CA LEU A 138 11.13 -7.15 -9.15
C LEU A 138 12.33 -6.26 -8.81
N LYS A 139 13.46 -6.58 -9.43
CA LYS A 139 14.76 -5.98 -9.16
C LYS A 139 14.77 -4.57 -9.72
N SER A 140 15.10 -3.57 -8.91
CA SER A 140 15.43 -2.27 -9.45
C SER A 140 16.95 -2.03 -9.36
N LEU A 141 17.49 -1.49 -10.45
CA LEU A 141 18.79 -0.84 -10.62
C LEU A 141 20.13 -1.54 -10.55
N LEU A 142 20.34 -2.58 -9.76
CA LEU A 142 21.70 -3.08 -9.56
C LEU A 142 21.89 -4.41 -10.28
N PRO A 143 21.96 -4.46 -11.64
CA PRO A 143 22.06 -5.71 -12.39
C PRO A 143 23.24 -6.56 -11.91
N TYR A 144 24.29 -5.92 -11.42
CA TYR A 144 25.52 -6.52 -10.91
C TYR A 144 25.42 -7.12 -9.50
N ILE A 145 24.35 -6.84 -8.74
CA ILE A 145 24.19 -7.37 -7.38
C ILE A 145 23.26 -8.57 -7.40
N ASN A 146 23.77 -9.71 -6.96
CA ASN A 146 22.97 -10.91 -6.76
C ASN A 146 22.30 -10.85 -5.38
N ILE A 147 21.05 -10.37 -5.38
CA ILE A 147 20.22 -10.27 -4.17
C ILE A 147 19.51 -11.60 -3.98
N ASN A 148 19.79 -12.27 -2.86
CA ASN A 148 19.16 -13.55 -2.54
C ASN A 148 17.91 -13.39 -1.65
N PHE A 149 17.82 -12.30 -0.90
CA PHE A 149 16.69 -11.99 -0.03
C PHE A 149 16.51 -10.48 0.09
N PHE A 150 15.32 -10.06 0.50
CA PHE A 150 14.99 -8.67 0.84
C PHE A 150 14.72 -8.60 2.34
N ALA A 151 15.10 -7.47 2.96
CA ALA A 151 14.69 -7.19 4.32
C ALA A 151 13.66 -6.07 4.31
N CYS A 152 12.49 -6.35 4.87
CA CYS A 152 11.47 -5.34 5.03
C CYS A 152 11.58 -4.78 6.44
N LYS A 153 11.82 -3.48 6.56
CA LYS A 153 11.91 -2.77 7.82
C LYS A 153 10.54 -2.25 8.20
N LEU A 154 10.03 -2.74 9.33
CA LEU A 154 8.84 -2.21 9.97
C LEU A 154 9.28 -1.49 11.22
N GLU A 155 9.22 -0.16 11.20
CA GLU A 155 9.47 0.69 12.34
C GLU A 155 8.14 1.04 13.03
N TYR A 156 8.08 0.80 14.33
CA TYR A 156 6.97 1.25 15.16
C TYR A 156 7.46 2.37 16.06
N ASN A 157 6.83 3.55 15.92
CA ASN A 157 7.19 4.74 16.66
C ASN A 157 6.15 4.99 17.76
N ASP A 158 6.35 4.37 18.93
CA ASP A 158 5.66 4.77 20.16
C ASP A 158 6.52 5.77 20.91
N LYS A 159 5.88 6.74 21.58
CA LYS A 159 6.56 7.74 22.42
C LYS A 159 7.48 7.11 23.48
N LEU A 160 7.25 5.84 23.82
CA LEU A 160 7.97 5.11 24.86
C LEU A 160 8.89 4.01 24.32
N LYS A 161 8.72 3.55 23.07
CA LYS A 161 9.48 2.43 22.50
C LYS A 161 9.59 2.55 20.98
N LYS A 162 10.81 2.47 20.47
CA LYS A 162 11.10 2.27 19.05
C LYS A 162 11.44 0.80 18.82
N GLY A 163 10.60 0.13 18.04
CA GLY A 163 10.82 -1.25 17.61
C GLY A 163 11.18 -1.29 16.13
N LEU A 164 12.15 -2.11 15.75
CA LEU A 164 12.48 -2.39 14.35
C LEU A 164 12.37 -3.89 14.10
N TYR A 165 11.58 -4.26 13.10
CA TYR A 165 11.46 -5.64 12.64
C TYR A 165 11.98 -5.75 11.23
N TYR A 166 12.82 -6.75 10.98
CA TYR A 166 13.36 -7.05 9.66
C TYR A 166 12.83 -8.39 9.19
N PHE A 167 11.98 -8.38 8.17
CA PHE A 167 11.47 -9.61 7.57
C PHE A 167 12.39 -10.05 6.45
N GLN A 168 13.00 -11.22 6.59
CA GLN A 168 13.82 -11.82 5.54
C GLN A 168 12.93 -12.62 4.59
N LEU A 169 12.83 -12.18 3.33
CA LEU A 169 12.10 -12.89 2.29
C LEU A 169 13.02 -13.28 1.15
N SER A 170 13.04 -14.58 0.81
CA SER A 170 13.76 -15.09 -0.36
C SER A 170 13.30 -14.36 -1.62
N LYS A 171 14.26 -13.99 -2.49
CA LYS A 171 13.94 -13.46 -3.81
C LYS A 171 13.13 -14.46 -4.64
N TYR A 172 13.48 -15.75 -4.54
CA TYR A 172 12.78 -16.86 -5.17
C TYR A 172 12.43 -17.87 -4.08
N PRO A 173 11.15 -17.99 -3.70
CA PRO A 173 10.72 -18.99 -2.73
C PRO A 173 11.11 -20.39 -3.19
N LYS A 174 11.74 -21.17 -2.30
CA LYS A 174 12.25 -22.51 -2.64
C LYS A 174 11.28 -23.64 -2.32
N ASN A 175 10.34 -23.39 -1.43
CA ASN A 175 9.41 -24.39 -0.93
C ASN A 175 8.11 -23.71 -0.44
N ILE A 176 7.12 -24.53 -0.09
CA ILE A 176 5.81 -24.07 0.38
C ILE A 176 5.91 -23.31 1.70
N GLU A 177 6.85 -23.65 2.57
CA GLU A 177 7.04 -22.94 3.84
C GLU A 177 7.45 -21.48 3.61
N GLU A 178 8.41 -21.23 2.72
CA GLU A 178 8.81 -19.87 2.32
C GLU A 178 7.64 -19.09 1.70
N MET A 179 6.78 -19.75 0.92
CA MET A 179 5.56 -19.13 0.38
C MET A 179 4.55 -18.79 1.49
N LYS A 180 4.39 -19.64 2.51
CA LYS A 180 3.51 -19.36 3.67
C LYS A 180 4.02 -18.16 4.48
N ILE A 181 5.34 -18.09 4.71
CA ILE A 181 5.98 -16.96 5.38
C ILE A 181 5.77 -15.67 4.58
N ALA A 182 5.96 -15.72 3.25
CA ALA A 182 5.72 -14.57 2.38
C ALA A 182 4.25 -14.12 2.41
N ARG A 183 3.30 -15.06 2.30
CA ARG A 183 1.86 -14.76 2.40
C ARG A 183 1.53 -14.12 3.75
N TYR A 184 2.02 -14.68 4.85
CA TYR A 184 1.83 -14.12 6.19
C TYR A 184 2.34 -12.68 6.28
N PHE A 185 3.53 -12.42 5.75
CA PHE A 185 4.09 -11.08 5.71
C PHE A 185 3.23 -10.11 4.88
N PHE A 186 2.77 -10.49 3.69
CA PHE A 186 1.88 -9.61 2.92
C PHE A 186 0.51 -9.43 3.57
N GLN A 187 0.00 -10.42 4.29
CA GLN A 187 -1.22 -10.26 5.08
C GLN A 187 -1.05 -9.15 6.13
N LEU A 188 0.11 -9.08 6.79
CA LEU A 188 0.43 -7.96 7.68
C LEU A 188 0.41 -6.63 6.92
N LEU A 189 1.06 -6.56 5.75
CA LEU A 189 1.09 -5.34 4.95
C LEU A 189 -0.30 -4.85 4.52
N PHE A 190 -1.17 -5.74 4.07
CA PHE A 190 -2.51 -5.37 3.60
C PHE A 190 -3.50 -5.08 4.72
N ASN A 191 -3.27 -5.57 5.93
CA ASN A 191 -4.14 -5.31 7.09
C ASN A 191 -3.73 -4.10 7.92
N CYS A 192 -2.53 -3.56 7.69
CA CYS A 192 -2.01 -2.41 8.41
C CYS A 192 -2.30 -1.09 7.69
N ALA A 193 -2.28 -0.01 8.47
CA ALA A 193 -2.21 1.35 7.96
C ALA A 193 -0.88 1.98 8.38
N PHE A 194 -0.19 2.61 7.43
CA PHE A 194 1.12 3.20 7.66
C PHE A 194 1.02 4.72 7.69
N ALA A 195 1.81 5.37 8.55
CA ALA A 195 2.03 6.81 8.39
C ALA A 195 2.83 7.03 7.12
N TYR A 196 3.96 6.34 7.02
CA TYR A 196 4.89 6.45 5.92
C TYR A 196 5.18 5.07 5.32
N PHE A 197 5.11 4.97 3.99
CA PHE A 197 5.38 3.75 3.25
C PHE A 197 6.39 4.04 2.14
N GLU A 198 7.62 3.59 2.31
CA GLU A 198 8.71 3.86 1.38
C GLU A 198 9.15 2.60 0.64
N ILE A 199 9.21 2.72 -0.68
CA ILE A 199 9.72 1.68 -1.56
C ILE A 199 11.04 2.18 -2.16
N HIS A 200 12.14 1.60 -1.66
CA HIS A 200 13.48 1.76 -2.21
C HIS A 200 13.93 0.46 -2.90
N LEU A 201 14.50 0.59 -4.09
CA LEU A 201 15.29 -0.44 -4.78
C LEU A 201 14.58 -1.75 -5.22
N ALA A 202 13.44 -2.09 -4.65
CA ALA A 202 12.73 -3.33 -4.93
C ALA A 202 11.22 -3.09 -4.98
N ILE A 203 10.51 -3.76 -5.87
CA ILE A 203 9.04 -3.68 -5.94
C ILE A 203 8.48 -5.05 -5.70
N ILE A 204 7.43 -5.15 -4.89
CA ILE A 204 6.70 -6.40 -4.75
C ILE A 204 6.14 -6.82 -6.11
N ASN A 205 6.46 -8.03 -6.54
CA ASN A 205 5.96 -8.55 -7.81
C ASN A 205 4.44 -8.77 -7.72
N SER A 206 3.66 -8.05 -8.53
CA SER A 206 2.19 -8.19 -8.57
C SER A 206 1.75 -9.61 -8.89
N GLN A 207 2.46 -10.30 -9.80
CA GLN A 207 2.20 -11.70 -10.10
C GLN A 207 2.39 -12.60 -8.87
N MET A 208 3.34 -12.25 -7.98
CA MET A 208 3.53 -12.99 -6.73
C MET A 208 2.38 -12.72 -5.74
N ILE A 209 1.85 -11.50 -5.67
CA ILE A 209 0.66 -11.20 -4.86
C ILE A 209 -0.53 -12.02 -5.37
N GLU A 210 -0.78 -12.01 -6.68
CA GLU A 210 -1.84 -12.82 -7.29
C GLU A 210 -1.66 -14.30 -6.98
N LEU A 211 -0.44 -14.84 -7.11
CA LEU A 211 -0.14 -16.22 -6.78
C LEU A 211 -0.39 -16.54 -5.30
N LEU A 212 0.08 -15.67 -4.40
CA LEU A 212 -0.04 -15.87 -2.96
C LEU A 212 -1.48 -15.72 -2.48
N PHE A 213 -2.36 -15.02 -3.20
CA PHE A 213 -3.71 -14.69 -2.73
C PHE A 213 -4.80 -14.98 -3.76
N ASP A 214 -4.58 -15.94 -4.66
CA ASP A 214 -5.52 -16.35 -5.71
C ASP A 214 -6.90 -16.79 -5.17
N ASP A 215 -6.94 -17.24 -3.91
CA ASP A 215 -8.17 -17.59 -3.17
C ASP A 215 -8.93 -16.38 -2.59
N ILE A 216 -8.34 -15.17 -2.64
CA ILE A 216 -8.92 -13.94 -2.09
C ILE A 216 -9.50 -13.09 -3.21
N LYS A 217 -10.82 -12.87 -3.16
CA LYS A 217 -11.56 -12.06 -4.15
C LYS A 217 -11.58 -10.57 -3.85
N VAL A 218 -11.20 -10.20 -2.64
CA VAL A 218 -11.22 -8.81 -2.15
C VAL A 218 -9.93 -8.13 -2.62
N PRO A 219 -9.98 -6.88 -3.13
CA PRO A 219 -8.77 -6.17 -3.53
C PRO A 219 -7.78 -6.05 -2.37
N LEU A 220 -6.53 -6.47 -2.59
CA LEU A 220 -5.47 -6.30 -1.60
C LEU A 220 -4.81 -4.93 -1.81
N GLN A 221 -4.94 -4.06 -0.82
CA GLN A 221 -4.47 -2.69 -0.88
C GLN A 221 -3.66 -2.33 0.36
N ILE A 222 -2.53 -1.68 0.14
CA ILE A 222 -1.71 -1.04 1.16
C ILE A 222 -2.31 0.34 1.41
N HIS A 223 -2.55 0.63 2.69
CA HIS A 223 -3.05 1.91 3.13
C HIS A 223 -1.92 2.69 3.81
N SER A 224 -1.58 3.84 3.28
CA SER A 224 -0.64 4.76 3.93
C SER A 224 -1.11 6.20 3.85
N GLN A 225 -0.64 7.04 4.77
CA GLN A 225 -0.89 8.48 4.68
C GLN A 225 0.02 9.10 3.63
N GLU A 226 1.29 8.71 3.62
CA GLU A 226 2.30 9.15 2.69
C GLU A 226 3.06 7.95 2.15
N THR A 227 3.23 7.89 0.84
CA THR A 227 4.04 6.89 0.17
C THR A 227 5.15 7.59 -0.58
N ARG A 228 6.40 7.19 -0.37
CA ARG A 228 7.51 7.63 -1.21
C ARG A 228 8.04 6.47 -2.02
N ILE A 229 8.22 6.71 -3.31
CA ILE A 229 8.70 5.67 -4.22
C ILE A 229 9.75 6.27 -5.11
N ILE A 230 10.90 5.60 -5.14
CA ILE A 230 11.93 5.94 -6.10
C ILE A 230 11.80 5.00 -7.28
N LEU A 231 11.42 5.55 -8.43
CA LEU A 231 11.21 4.80 -9.66
C LEU A 231 12.50 4.74 -10.47
N TYR A 232 12.81 3.53 -10.89
CA TYR A 232 13.97 3.24 -11.73
C TYR A 232 13.61 2.51 -13.02
N ASP A 233 12.48 1.79 -13.04
CA ASP A 233 11.88 1.15 -14.19
C ASP A 233 10.34 1.21 -14.11
N ASP A 234 9.65 0.58 -15.07
CA ASP A 234 8.20 0.62 -15.24
C ASP A 234 7.42 -0.41 -14.42
N HIS A 235 8.10 -1.42 -13.87
CA HIS A 235 7.47 -2.46 -13.08
C HIS A 235 6.71 -1.97 -11.82
N PRO A 236 7.19 -0.96 -11.05
CA PRO A 236 6.46 -0.39 -9.93
C PRO A 236 5.04 0.04 -10.28
N LEU A 237 4.84 0.58 -11.47
CA LEU A 237 3.64 1.32 -11.78
C LEU A 237 2.38 0.44 -11.76
N ASN A 238 2.51 -0.83 -12.16
CA ASN A 238 1.41 -1.80 -12.06
C ASN A 238 1.08 -2.14 -10.61
N PHE A 239 2.10 -2.33 -9.77
CA PHE A 239 1.89 -2.56 -8.34
C PHE A 239 1.15 -1.37 -7.70
N LEU A 240 1.57 -0.15 -8.01
CA LEU A 240 0.95 1.06 -7.46
C LEU A 240 -0.49 1.26 -7.91
N ALA A 241 -0.74 1.05 -9.20
CA ALA A 241 -2.08 1.18 -9.74
C ALA A 241 -3.08 0.21 -9.07
N ASN A 242 -2.63 -0.98 -8.69
CA ASN A 242 -3.53 -2.05 -8.22
C ASN A 242 -3.57 -2.20 -6.70
N HIS A 243 -2.47 -1.90 -6.00
CA HIS A 243 -2.29 -2.28 -4.60
C HIS A 243 -1.99 -1.12 -3.66
N LEU A 244 -1.98 0.14 -4.10
CA LEU A 244 -1.70 1.28 -3.22
C LEU A 244 -2.89 2.25 -3.12
N VAL A 245 -3.20 2.68 -1.89
CA VAL A 245 -4.15 3.75 -1.59
C VAL A 245 -3.51 4.71 -0.59
N SER A 246 -3.01 5.86 -1.08
CA SER A 246 -2.18 6.80 -0.30
C SER A 246 -2.04 8.17 -0.96
N ASN A 247 -1.49 9.19 -0.26
CA ASN A 247 -0.74 10.25 -0.95
C ASN A 247 0.53 9.63 -1.54
N LEU A 248 0.85 9.93 -2.80
CA LEU A 248 1.97 9.34 -3.51
C LEU A 248 3.02 10.40 -3.86
N ASN A 249 4.22 10.26 -3.33
CA ASN A 249 5.41 11.00 -3.72
C ASN A 249 6.26 10.11 -4.61
N VAL A 250 6.41 10.51 -5.87
CA VAL A 250 7.17 9.80 -6.87
C VAL A 250 8.48 10.53 -7.12
N GLU A 251 9.58 9.90 -6.78
CA GLU A 251 10.92 10.40 -7.08
C GLU A 251 11.47 9.65 -8.30
N PHE A 252 11.97 10.41 -9.28
CA PHE A 252 12.69 9.85 -10.42
C PHE A 252 14.18 10.10 -10.22
N ASP A 253 14.95 9.04 -10.12
CA ASP A 253 16.41 9.10 -9.94
C ASP A 253 17.17 9.48 -11.24
N GLY A 254 16.54 10.20 -12.17
CA GLY A 254 17.11 10.61 -13.45
C GLY A 254 17.47 9.49 -14.45
N ARG A 255 17.55 8.23 -13.99
CA ARG A 255 17.80 7.02 -14.79
C ARG A 255 16.53 6.41 -15.38
N PHE A 256 15.38 6.86 -14.93
CA PHE A 256 14.09 6.38 -15.39
C PHE A 256 13.84 6.80 -16.84
N ASP A 257 13.66 5.81 -17.73
CA ASP A 257 13.29 6.05 -19.13
C ASP A 257 11.86 6.62 -19.17
N THR A 258 11.79 7.94 -19.13
CA THR A 258 10.51 8.66 -19.08
C THR A 258 9.75 8.53 -20.39
N GLU A 259 10.44 8.31 -21.50
CA GLU A 259 9.82 8.23 -22.83
C GLU A 259 9.09 6.90 -23.01
N LYS A 260 9.73 5.78 -22.65
CA LYS A 260 9.09 4.46 -22.67
C LYS A 260 7.83 4.42 -21.79
N ASN A 261 7.84 5.17 -20.69
CA ASN A 261 6.85 5.04 -19.62
C ASN A 261 5.86 6.19 -19.54
N LEU A 262 5.94 7.13 -20.49
CA LEU A 262 5.12 8.33 -20.55
C LEU A 262 3.63 8.01 -20.44
N ASN A 263 3.16 6.96 -21.12
CA ASN A 263 1.76 6.54 -21.09
C ASN A 263 1.28 6.07 -19.72
N ILE A 264 2.13 5.40 -18.93
CA ILE A 264 1.75 4.90 -17.61
C ILE A 264 1.79 6.03 -16.60
N LEU A 265 2.82 6.88 -16.65
CA LEU A 265 2.89 8.10 -15.83
C LEU A 265 1.71 9.02 -16.10
N PHE A 266 1.36 9.19 -17.37
CA PHE A 266 0.18 9.94 -17.77
C PHE A 266 -1.09 9.30 -17.22
N LYS A 267 -1.23 7.97 -17.26
CA LYS A 267 -2.39 7.29 -16.64
C LYS A 267 -2.47 7.51 -15.14
N ILE A 268 -1.33 7.47 -14.43
CA ILE A 268 -1.29 7.75 -13.00
C ILE A 268 -1.70 9.21 -12.72
N LEU A 269 -1.28 10.15 -13.55
CA LEU A 269 -1.67 11.55 -13.39
C LEU A 269 -3.13 11.83 -13.76
N ALA A 270 -3.58 11.30 -14.89
CA ALA A 270 -4.91 11.57 -15.43
C ALA A 270 -6.01 10.80 -14.71
N TYR A 271 -5.75 9.55 -14.30
CA TYR A 271 -6.74 8.66 -13.69
C TYR A 271 -6.45 8.35 -12.22
N GLY A 272 -5.24 8.63 -11.74
CA GLY A 272 -4.87 8.39 -10.36
C GLY A 272 -5.44 9.41 -9.38
N GLY A 273 -6.05 10.52 -9.82
CA GLY A 273 -6.68 11.50 -8.92
C GLY A 273 -7.77 10.91 -8.01
N ASN A 274 -8.39 9.79 -8.40
CA ASN A 274 -9.34 9.08 -7.54
C ASN A 274 -8.68 8.16 -6.50
N LYS A 275 -7.40 7.81 -6.70
CA LYS A 275 -6.66 6.84 -5.86
C LYS A 275 -5.58 7.49 -5.01
N PHE A 276 -4.94 8.53 -5.55
CA PHE A 276 -3.88 9.28 -4.93
C PHE A 276 -4.37 10.70 -4.69
N SER A 277 -4.43 11.08 -3.41
CA SER A 277 -4.84 12.43 -3.03
C SER A 277 -3.85 13.50 -3.46
N ASN A 278 -2.56 13.16 -3.58
CA ASN A 278 -1.52 14.01 -4.15
C ASN A 278 -0.50 13.15 -4.91
N ILE A 279 0.04 13.68 -6.01
CA ILE A 279 1.16 13.09 -6.74
C ILE A 279 2.27 14.14 -6.83
N TYR A 280 3.39 13.90 -6.16
CA TYR A 280 4.57 14.77 -6.22
C TYR A 280 5.65 14.17 -7.14
N PHE A 281 6.31 15.02 -7.92
CA PHE A 281 7.51 14.65 -8.68
C PHE A 281 8.69 15.50 -8.25
N GLU A 282 9.79 14.87 -7.84
CA GLU A 282 11.00 15.62 -7.49
C GLU A 282 11.73 16.19 -8.72
N TYR A 283 11.77 15.41 -9.81
CA TYR A 283 12.37 15.80 -11.08
C TYR A 283 11.39 15.54 -12.22
N LEU A 284 10.85 16.61 -12.81
CA LEU A 284 9.95 16.47 -13.95
C LEU A 284 10.71 16.55 -15.28
N HIS A 285 10.68 15.46 -16.04
CA HIS A 285 11.24 15.42 -17.39
C HIS A 285 10.46 16.35 -18.33
N SER A 286 11.16 17.07 -19.22
CA SER A 286 10.55 18.06 -20.13
C SER A 286 9.45 17.49 -21.03
N LYS A 287 9.60 16.25 -21.52
CA LYS A 287 8.56 15.56 -22.31
C LYS A 287 7.28 15.31 -21.50
N LEU A 288 7.40 14.87 -20.25
CA LEU A 288 6.24 14.66 -19.37
C LEU A 288 5.58 15.99 -19.03
N TYR A 289 6.38 17.03 -18.80
CA TYR A 289 5.88 18.40 -18.64
C TYR A 289 5.05 18.85 -19.84
N ASN A 290 5.58 18.73 -21.06
CA ASN A 290 4.87 19.14 -22.26
C ASN A 290 3.56 18.37 -22.44
N LEU A 291 3.55 17.07 -22.16
CA LEU A 291 2.32 16.27 -22.21
C LEU A 291 1.29 16.74 -21.18
N ILE A 292 1.71 17.04 -19.95
CA ILE A 292 0.82 17.59 -18.92
C ILE A 292 0.23 18.93 -19.38
N ILE A 293 1.04 19.80 -19.97
CA ILE A 293 0.58 21.09 -20.51
C ILE A 293 -0.44 20.88 -21.63
N GLU A 294 -0.13 20.04 -22.62
CA GLU A 294 -1.04 19.74 -23.74
C GLU A 294 -2.40 19.23 -23.24
N VAL A 295 -2.39 18.34 -22.23
CA VAL A 295 -3.62 17.80 -21.64
C VAL A 295 -4.37 18.85 -20.84
N CYS A 296 -3.68 19.70 -20.09
CA CYS A 296 -4.29 20.82 -19.38
C CYS A 296 -4.93 21.82 -20.35
N GLU A 297 -4.30 22.10 -21.49
CA GLU A 297 -4.85 22.97 -22.55
C GLU A 297 -6.13 22.37 -23.15
N ILE A 298 -6.11 21.07 -23.49
CA ILE A 298 -7.29 20.35 -23.99
C ILE A 298 -8.42 20.37 -22.95
N LEU A 299 -8.12 20.04 -21.69
CA LEU A 299 -9.12 20.01 -20.62
C LEU A 299 -9.71 21.41 -20.35
N THR A 300 -8.88 22.46 -20.40
CA THR A 300 -9.33 23.84 -20.25
C THR A 300 -10.28 24.24 -21.39
N TRP A 301 -10.00 23.78 -22.60
CA TRP A 301 -10.85 24.02 -23.76
C TRP A 301 -12.18 23.26 -23.68
N VAL A 302 -12.17 22.02 -23.18
CA VAL A 302 -13.35 21.14 -23.11
C VAL A 302 -14.24 21.43 -21.88
N LEU A 303 -13.64 21.66 -20.71
CA LEU A 303 -14.35 21.75 -19.42
C LEU A 303 -14.44 23.17 -18.87
N GLY A 304 -13.80 24.15 -19.53
CA GLY A 304 -13.64 25.51 -19.00
C GLY A 304 -12.43 25.63 -18.06
N PRO A 305 -12.18 26.83 -17.51
CA PRO A 305 -10.99 27.11 -16.72
C PRO A 305 -10.90 26.25 -15.44
N ALA A 306 -10.00 25.27 -15.45
CA ALA A 306 -9.61 24.48 -14.27
C ALA A 306 -8.38 25.10 -13.59
N LYS A 307 -8.35 25.09 -12.24
CA LYS A 307 -7.18 25.57 -11.48
C LYS A 307 -6.18 24.44 -11.29
N PHE A 308 -5.07 24.52 -12.01
CA PHE A 308 -3.88 23.70 -11.77
C PHE A 308 -2.88 24.50 -10.94
N TYR A 309 -2.38 23.95 -9.84
CA TYR A 309 -1.38 24.61 -8.99
C TYR A 309 0.02 24.10 -9.36
N LEU A 310 0.78 24.92 -10.08
CA LEU A 310 2.22 24.74 -10.28
C LEU A 310 2.98 25.45 -9.14
N GLY A 311 3.63 24.67 -8.28
CA GLY A 311 4.50 25.21 -7.23
C GLY A 311 5.87 25.61 -7.77
N SER A 312 6.45 26.68 -7.21
CA SER A 312 7.75 27.20 -7.62
C SER A 312 8.90 26.24 -7.25
N LYS A 313 9.70 25.86 -8.26
CA LYS A 313 10.67 24.74 -8.33
C LYS A 313 10.00 23.35 -8.42
N TYR A 314 9.64 23.00 -9.66
CA TYR A 314 9.25 21.68 -10.18
C TYR A 314 8.20 20.89 -9.39
N THR A 315 7.33 21.54 -8.63
CA THR A 315 6.28 20.85 -7.88
C THR A 315 4.94 20.92 -8.64
N PHE A 316 4.33 19.78 -8.94
CA PHE A 316 2.99 19.69 -9.55
C PHE A 316 1.98 19.29 -8.48
N TRP A 317 0.93 20.10 -8.29
CA TRP A 317 -0.25 19.72 -7.51
C TRP A 317 -1.44 19.55 -8.45
N LEU A 318 -1.75 18.30 -8.78
CA LEU A 318 -2.99 17.94 -9.46
C LEU A 318 -4.04 17.66 -8.38
N ASN A 319 -4.84 18.67 -8.04
CA ASN A 319 -5.94 18.55 -7.09
C ASN A 319 -7.25 18.43 -7.90
N TYR A 320 -7.68 17.21 -8.19
CA TYR A 320 -8.96 16.98 -8.86
C TYR A 320 -10.08 17.03 -7.82
N LYS A 321 -10.80 18.16 -7.75
CA LYS A 321 -12.12 18.20 -7.12
C LYS A 321 -13.15 17.87 -8.19
N GLY A 322 -13.47 16.59 -8.32
CA GLY A 322 -14.66 16.09 -9.01
C GLY A 322 -15.86 16.13 -8.10
#